data_AF-A0A486UIK8-F1
#
_entry.id   AF-A0A486UIK8-F1
#
_cell.length_a   1.000
_cell.length_b   1.000
_cell.length_c   1.000
_cell.angle_alpha   90.00
_cell.angle_beta   90.00
_cell.angle_gamma   90.00
#
_symmetry.space_group_name_H-M   'P 1'
#
loop_
_entity.id
_entity.type
_entity.pdbx_description
1 polymer ?
#
loop_
_entity_poly.entity_id
_entity_poly.type
_entity_poly.pdbx_seq_one_letter_code
_entity_poly.pdbx_strand_id
1 'polypeptide(L)'
;MSFTVSKKIRKCGYYPDLGIQEPAEDITVDVTYEVTGIKSLYGQLGIATYSMSTPGCSVAGERDFEFGWAGNGNPLEAAEAALKNDLL
;
A
#
# COMPACT_ATOMS: atom_id res chain seq x y z
N MET A 1 9.75 5.89 -5.29
CA MET A 1 10.46 4.60 -5.17
C MET A 1 9.41 3.57 -4.79
N SER A 2 9.59 2.31 -5.16
CA SER A 2 8.58 1.27 -4.93
C SER A 2 9.24 -0.05 -4.52
N PHE A 3 8.50 -0.87 -3.79
CA PHE A 3 8.94 -2.19 -3.36
C PHE A 3 7.80 -3.19 -3.42
N THR A 4 8.15 -4.47 -3.60
CA THR A 4 7.18 -5.55 -3.75
C THR A 4 7.25 -6.50 -2.56
N VAL A 5 6.09 -6.90 -2.05
CA VAL A 5 5.94 -7.89 -0.98
C VAL A 5 4.92 -8.95 -1.40
N SER A 6 5.29 -10.22 -1.30
CA SER A 6 4.36 -11.33 -1.50
C SER A 6 3.43 -11.45 -0.30
N LYS A 7 2.12 -11.25 -0.49
CA LYS A 7 1.11 -11.34 0.57
C LYS A 7 0.07 -12.41 0.28
N LYS A 8 -0.34 -13.12 1.33
CA LYS A 8 -1.53 -13.96 1.30
C LYS A 8 -2.76 -13.08 1.54
N ILE A 9 -3.63 -12.97 0.54
CA ILE A 9 -4.84 -12.14 0.58
C ILE A 9 -6.06 -12.93 0.09
N ARG A 10 -7.26 -12.42 0.36
CA ARG A 10 -8.49 -12.95 -0.23
C ARG A 10 -8.81 -12.23 -1.54
N LYS A 11 -9.03 -12.98 -2.62
CA LYS A 11 -9.48 -12.48 -3.91
C LYS A 11 -10.79 -13.16 -4.29
N CYS A 12 -11.71 -12.41 -4.90
CA CYS A 12 -12.92 -12.96 -5.52
C CYS A 12 -13.08 -12.37 -6.93
N GLY A 13 -13.76 -13.10 -7.80
CA GLY A 13 -14.25 -12.56 -9.06
C GLY A 13 -15.43 -11.61 -8.81
N TYR A 14 -15.47 -10.50 -9.55
CA TYR A 14 -16.58 -9.56 -9.53
C TYR A 14 -17.05 -9.29 -10.96
N TYR A 15 -18.34 -9.53 -11.23
CA TYR A 15 -19.00 -9.28 -12.51
C TYR A 15 -19.83 -7.99 -12.41
N PRO A 16 -19.24 -6.81 -12.72
CA PRO A 16 -19.87 -5.52 -12.45
C PRO A 16 -21.21 -5.34 -13.19
N ASP A 17 -21.34 -5.83 -14.42
CA ASP A 17 -22.57 -5.71 -15.22
C ASP A 17 -23.73 -6.53 -14.66
N LEU A 18 -23.44 -7.55 -13.85
CA LEU A 18 -24.44 -8.44 -13.24
C LEU A 18 -24.60 -8.21 -11.73
N GLY A 19 -23.70 -7.43 -11.11
CA GLY A 19 -23.66 -7.25 -9.66
C GLY A 19 -23.37 -8.52 -8.87
N ILE A 20 -22.68 -9.50 -9.47
CA ILE A 20 -22.40 -10.80 -8.86
C ILE A 20 -20.95 -10.84 -8.38
N GLN A 21 -20.74 -11.34 -7.17
CA GLN A 21 -19.43 -11.64 -6.62
C GLN A 21 -19.31 -13.14 -6.38
N GLU A 22 -18.21 -13.73 -6.84
CA GLU A 22 -17.89 -15.13 -6.55
C GLU A 22 -17.40 -15.30 -5.10
N PRO A 23 -17.41 -16.52 -4.55
CA PRO A 23 -16.74 -16.80 -3.29
C PRO A 23 -15.28 -16.35 -3.32
N ALA A 24 -14.80 -15.82 -2.20
CA ALA A 24 -13.41 -15.41 -2.08
C ALA A 24 -12.52 -16.61 -1.74
N GLU A 25 -11.35 -16.66 -2.37
CA GLU A 25 -10.32 -17.65 -2.12
C GLU A 25 -9.04 -16.97 -1.61
N ASP A 26 -8.29 -17.69 -0.79
CA ASP A 26 -6.96 -17.24 -0.39
C ASP A 26 -5.96 -17.45 -1.53
N ILE A 27 -5.27 -16.39 -1.92
CA ILE A 27 -4.20 -16.42 -2.91
C ILE A 27 -2.94 -15.79 -2.34
N THR A 28 -1.79 -16.17 -2.87
CA THR A 28 -0.55 -15.42 -2.67
C THR A 28 -0.32 -14.56 -3.91
N VAL A 29 -0.15 -13.25 -3.72
CA VAL A 29 0.14 -12.31 -4.80
C VAL A 29 1.23 -11.34 -4.40
N ASP A 30 2.04 -10.97 -5.37
CA ASP A 30 3.01 -9.90 -5.22
C ASP A 30 2.29 -8.56 -5.28
N VAL A 31 2.40 -7.77 -4.21
CA VAL A 31 1.84 -6.43 -4.12
C VAL A 31 2.98 -5.42 -4.18
N THR A 32 2.93 -4.52 -5.14
CA THR A 32 3.87 -3.41 -5.26
C THR A 32 3.30 -2.19 -4.52
N TYR A 33 4.06 -1.73 -3.55
CA TYR A 33 3.78 -0.54 -2.73
C TYR A 33 4.66 0.61 -3.20
N GLU A 34 4.09 1.79 -3.30
CA GLU A 34 4.82 3.02 -3.61
C GLU A 34 4.30 4.15 -2.74
N VAL A 35 5.19 4.81 -2.00
CA VAL A 35 4.84 6.04 -1.29
C VAL A 35 4.71 7.17 -2.31
N THR A 36 3.50 7.67 -2.50
CA THR A 36 3.16 8.68 -3.52
C THR A 36 3.24 10.10 -2.98
N GLY A 37 3.16 10.29 -1.66
CA GLY A 37 3.23 11.62 -1.08
C GLY A 37 3.28 11.64 0.44
N ILE A 38 3.58 12.82 0.98
CA ILE A 38 3.48 13.12 2.41
C ILE A 38 2.28 14.04 2.60
N LYS A 39 1.29 13.55 3.33
CA LYS A 39 0.06 14.26 3.64
C LYS A 39 0.24 15.23 4.81
N SER A 40 1.03 14.84 5.81
CA SER A 40 1.32 15.70 6.95
C SER A 40 2.64 15.31 7.61
N LEU A 41 3.33 16.27 8.19
CA LEU A 41 4.47 16.08 9.10
C LEU A 41 4.22 16.95 10.34
N TYR A 42 4.28 16.37 11.52
CA TYR A 42 4.05 17.08 12.77
C TYR A 42 4.88 16.49 13.90
N GLY A 43 5.76 17.30 14.49
CA GLY A 43 6.68 16.87 15.54
C GLY A 43 7.54 15.70 15.07
N GLN A 44 7.36 14.53 15.72
CA GLN A 44 8.07 13.29 15.40
C GLN A 44 7.21 12.26 14.65
N LEU A 45 6.10 12.69 14.05
CA LEU A 45 5.19 11.83 13.29
C LEU A 45 4.96 12.39 11.89
N GLY A 46 4.67 11.49 10.97
CA GLY A 46 4.29 11.81 9.60
C GLY A 46 3.15 10.92 9.13
N ILE A 47 2.34 11.45 8.22
CA ILE A 47 1.32 10.70 7.49
C ILE A 47 1.72 10.72 6.02
N ALA A 48 1.98 9.54 5.48
CA ALA A 48 2.29 9.34 4.08
C ALA A 48 1.11 8.69 3.36
N THR A 49 0.90 9.04 2.11
CA THR A 49 -0.03 8.35 1.21
C THR A 49 0.78 7.37 0.36
N TYR A 50 0.29 6.15 0.23
CA TYR A 50 0.92 5.12 -0.57
C TYR A 50 -0.10 4.39 -1.45
N SER A 51 0.36 3.99 -2.63
CA SER A 51 -0.42 3.17 -3.56
C SER A 51 -0.06 1.70 -3.42
N MET A 52 -1.01 0.83 -3.78
CA MET A 52 -0.88 -0.62 -3.80
C MET A 52 -1.39 -1.15 -5.13
N SER A 53 -0.55 -1.92 -5.82
CA SER A 53 -0.91 -2.55 -7.09
C SER A 53 -0.54 -4.02 -7.09
N THR A 54 -1.33 -4.82 -7.80
CA THR A 54 -1.03 -6.23 -8.08
C THR A 54 -0.83 -6.41 -9.59
N PRO A 55 -0.10 -7.43 -10.05
CA PRO A 55 0.00 -7.74 -11.47
C PRO A 55 -1.38 -7.80 -12.14
N GLY A 56 -1.56 -7.00 -13.19
CA GLY A 56 -2.81 -6.96 -13.95
C GLY A 56 -3.97 -6.20 -13.32
N CYS A 57 -3.78 -5.46 -12.21
CA CYS A 57 -4.83 -4.59 -11.70
C CYS A 57 -5.04 -3.38 -12.63
N SER A 58 -6.30 -3.03 -12.90
CA SER A 58 -6.64 -1.82 -13.68
C SER A 58 -6.64 -0.55 -12.84
N VAL A 59 -6.81 -0.68 -11.51
CA VAL A 59 -6.87 0.44 -10.56
C VAL A 59 -6.02 0.08 -9.35
N ALA A 60 -5.06 0.94 -9.02
CA ALA A 60 -4.28 0.81 -7.79
C ALA A 60 -5.12 1.25 -6.58
N GLY A 61 -4.97 0.55 -5.47
CA GLY A 61 -5.51 0.99 -4.19
C GLY A 61 -4.65 2.12 -3.61
N GLU A 62 -5.26 2.99 -2.81
CA GLU A 62 -4.55 4.06 -2.10
C GLU A 62 -4.92 4.05 -0.61
N ARG A 63 -3.93 4.26 0.26
CA ARG A 63 -4.10 4.33 1.71
C ARG A 63 -3.13 5.34 2.30
N ASP A 64 -3.51 5.83 3.49
CA ASP A 64 -2.61 6.60 4.34
C ASP A 64 -1.93 5.67 5.34
N PHE A 65 -0.67 5.97 5.66
CA PHE A 65 0.16 5.27 6.63
C PHE A 65 0.83 6.28 7.55
N GLU A 66 0.72 6.07 8.86
CA GLU A 66 1.42 6.88 9.85
C GLU A 66 2.80 6.26 10.13
N PHE A 67 3.83 7.10 10.18
CA PHE A 67 5.21 6.68 10.41
C PHE A 67 5.94 7.64 11.36
N GLY A 68 6.99 7.14 12.00
CA GLY A 68 7.88 7.95 12.82
C GLY A 68 8.77 8.86 11.96
N TRP A 69 8.82 10.15 12.30
CA TRP A 69 9.60 11.16 11.58
C TRP A 69 10.69 11.75 12.47
N ALA A 70 11.95 11.64 12.05
CA ALA A 70 13.10 12.15 12.82
C ALA A 70 13.28 13.67 12.73
N GLY A 71 12.49 14.38 11.92
CA GLY A 71 12.63 15.82 11.72
C GLY A 71 13.76 16.22 10.75
N ASN A 72 14.42 15.27 10.11
CA ASN A 72 15.51 15.51 9.16
C ASN A 72 15.54 14.46 8.04
N GLY A 73 16.19 14.79 6.91
CA GLY A 73 16.29 13.91 5.75
C GLY A 73 15.11 13.99 4.79
N ASN A 74 14.89 12.96 3.99
CA ASN A 74 13.76 12.86 3.06
C ASN A 74 12.59 12.10 3.71
N PRO A 75 11.43 12.76 3.93
CA PRO A 75 10.29 12.11 4.57
C PRO A 75 9.68 10.98 3.73
N LEU A 76 9.83 11.01 2.39
CA LEU A 76 9.38 9.92 1.53
C LEU A 76 10.21 8.65 1.73
N GLU A 77 11.52 8.78 1.90
CA GLU A 77 12.41 7.64 2.17
C GLU A 77 12.16 7.05 3.57
N ALA A 78 11.95 7.92 4.56
CA ALA A 78 11.60 7.48 5.92
C ALA A 78 10.24 6.74 5.94
N ALA A 79 9.24 7.27 5.24
CA ALA A 79 7.94 6.62 5.10
C ALA A 79 8.03 5.28 4.37
N GLU A 80 8.79 5.21 3.28
CA GLU A 80 8.98 3.97 2.51
C GLU A 80 9.66 2.89 3.37
N ALA A 81 10.73 3.24 4.10
CA ALA A 81 11.42 2.32 4.98
C ALA A 81 10.52 1.82 6.12
N ALA A 82 9.75 2.72 6.74
CA ALA A 82 8.80 2.36 7.79
C ALA A 82 7.68 1.46 7.28
N LEU A 83 7.10 1.79 6.11
CA LEU A 83 6.06 0.99 5.47
C LEU A 83 6.58 -0.40 5.10
N LYS A 84 7.78 -0.48 4.52
CA LYS A 84 8.41 -1.78 4.21
C LYS A 84 8.62 -2.63 5.46
N ASN A 85 9.02 -2.01 6.58
CA ASN A 85 9.21 -2.73 7.84
C ASN A 85 7.90 -3.17 8.50
N ASP A 86 6.80 -2.42 8.33
CA ASP A 86 5.46 -2.82 8.81
C ASP A 86 4.86 -3.98 8.01
N LEU A 87 5.21 -4.08 6.72
CA LEU A 87 4.62 -5.04 5.80
C LEU A 87 5.36 -6.39 5.69
N LEU A 88 6.59 -6.48 6.20
CA LEU A 88 7.44 -7.69 6.24
C LEU A 88 7.14 -8.57 7.45
#